data_AF-A0A3R6UK93-F1
#
_entry.id   AF-A0A3R6UK93-F1
#
_cell.length_a   1.000
_cell.length_b   1.000
_cell.length_c   1.000
_cell.angle_alpha   90.00
_cell.angle_beta   90.00
_cell.angle_gamma   90.00
#
_symmetry.space_group_name_H-M   'P 1'
#
loop_
_entity.id
_entity.type
_entity.pdbx_description
1 polymer ?
#
loop_
_entity_poly.entity_id
_entity_poly.type
_entity_poly.pdbx_seq_one_letter_code
_entity_poly.pdbx_strand_id
1 'polypeptide(L)'
;MKKVFKRWIVAAAAVLLATTPQFPSCASDKAVETVYLGTPAHVWWETDTTGKWSSVAKTHEYQVKLYIADNVDRDEENWRKVDFDDESMEESECVMTKRTGETSCDFSAYMDDLHTYFFVVRATPKVSEQAYVKAGSWVGSPDADYRAAQVIGYTDGKWRNYLEGSRYQSEDGSYLGAGWQRIEANWYLLDDQGYRLTGWQERDGNRYYLGETGELATGWFVWNDNWYYADKSGVMQTGWVMTEPGKYYYMDENGVWVEDAVKTE
;
A
#
# COMPACT_ATOMS: atom_id res chain seq x y z
N MET A 1 28.47 60.35 -62.12
CA MET A 1 28.95 59.87 -63.45
C MET A 1 30.27 59.11 -63.27
N LYS A 2 30.37 57.93 -63.89
CA LYS A 2 31.56 57.30 -64.53
C LYS A 2 32.86 57.23 -63.71
N LYS A 3 33.22 56.03 -63.25
CA LYS A 3 34.09 55.00 -63.89
C LYS A 3 35.59 55.28 -63.71
N VAL A 4 36.24 54.50 -62.84
CA VAL A 4 37.20 53.40 -63.16
C VAL A 4 38.59 53.91 -63.57
N PHE A 5 39.64 53.53 -62.83
CA PHE A 5 40.79 52.79 -63.36
C PHE A 5 41.62 52.12 -62.26
N LYS A 6 41.94 50.85 -62.48
CA LYS A 6 42.72 49.94 -61.61
C LYS A 6 44.20 50.30 -61.58
N ARG A 7 44.86 50.01 -60.45
CA ARG A 7 46.27 49.57 -60.43
C ARG A 7 46.47 48.53 -59.33
N TRP A 8 47.17 47.45 -59.68
CA TRP A 8 47.47 46.27 -58.85
C TRP A 8 48.86 46.36 -58.22
N ILE A 9 49.04 45.70 -57.07
CA ILE A 9 50.11 44.73 -56.70
C ILE A 9 49.94 44.42 -55.19
N VAL A 10 49.35 43.26 -54.85
CA VAL A 10 49.96 42.02 -54.30
C VAL A 10 50.63 42.17 -52.92
N ALA A 11 50.03 41.54 -51.91
CA ALA A 11 50.74 40.94 -50.77
C ALA A 11 49.89 39.77 -50.21
N ALA A 12 50.61 38.74 -49.78
CA ALA A 12 50.16 37.37 -49.59
C ALA A 12 49.21 37.14 -48.41
N ALA A 13 48.29 36.18 -48.58
CA ALA A 13 47.69 35.44 -47.47
C ALA A 13 47.66 33.96 -47.87
N ALA A 14 48.29 33.13 -47.04
CA ALA A 14 48.40 31.69 -47.21
C ALA A 14 47.01 31.04 -47.21
N VAL A 15 46.69 30.28 -48.26
CA VAL A 15 45.48 29.45 -48.31
C VAL A 15 45.79 28.14 -47.59
N LEU A 16 45.08 27.91 -46.47
CA LEU A 16 44.99 26.61 -45.83
C LEU A 16 44.44 25.58 -46.82
N LEU A 17 45.13 24.44 -46.96
CA LEU A 17 44.56 23.25 -47.56
C LEU A 17 43.38 22.80 -46.70
N ALA A 18 42.16 23.04 -47.17
CA ALA A 18 40.97 22.44 -46.61
C ALA A 18 40.94 20.95 -46.96
N THR A 19 41.54 20.11 -46.11
CA THR A 19 41.17 18.70 -46.04
C THR A 19 39.78 18.64 -45.43
N THR A 20 38.76 18.43 -46.24
CA THR A 20 37.44 18.05 -45.74
C THR A 20 37.61 16.74 -44.95
N PRO A 21 37.34 16.70 -43.63
CA PRO A 21 37.20 15.42 -42.97
C PRO A 21 36.02 14.71 -43.62
N GLN A 22 36.32 13.63 -44.34
CA GLN A 22 35.31 12.63 -44.69
C GLN A 22 34.80 12.06 -43.37
N PHE A 23 33.63 12.53 -42.95
CA PHE A 23 32.88 11.83 -41.92
C PHE A 23 32.53 10.44 -42.46
N PRO A 24 32.80 9.36 -41.71
CA PRO A 24 32.37 8.04 -42.09
C PRO A 24 30.85 8.04 -42.25
N SER A 25 30.42 7.71 -43.46
CA SER A 25 29.05 7.35 -43.82
C SER A 25 28.68 6.07 -43.06
N CYS A 26 28.18 6.18 -41.83
CA CYS A 26 27.22 5.25 -41.19
C CYS A 26 27.04 5.58 -39.69
N ALA A 27 26.20 6.55 -39.38
CA ALA A 27 25.35 6.45 -38.19
C ALA A 27 23.94 6.71 -38.71
N SER A 28 23.26 5.61 -39.06
CA SER A 28 21.83 5.63 -39.30
C SER A 28 21.18 6.27 -38.09
N ASP A 29 20.58 7.44 -38.24
CA ASP A 29 19.51 7.97 -37.38
C ASP A 29 18.34 6.99 -37.41
N LYS A 30 18.52 5.82 -36.81
CA LYS A 30 17.41 4.99 -36.37
C LYS A 30 17.03 5.56 -35.02
N ALA A 31 16.18 6.59 -35.06
CA ALA A 31 15.27 6.82 -33.95
C ALA A 31 14.62 5.47 -33.67
N VAL A 32 15.03 4.81 -32.57
CA VAL A 32 14.43 3.55 -32.18
C VAL A 32 12.98 3.91 -31.85
N GLU A 33 12.08 3.51 -32.73
CA GLU A 33 10.66 3.75 -32.58
C GLU A 33 10.26 3.23 -31.19
N THR A 34 9.79 4.16 -30.34
CA THR A 34 9.49 3.83 -28.96
C THR A 34 8.30 2.88 -28.95
N VAL A 35 8.52 1.66 -28.47
CA VAL A 35 7.46 0.64 -28.43
C VAL A 35 6.67 0.81 -27.14
N TYR A 36 5.35 0.93 -27.25
CA TYR A 36 4.47 1.00 -26.09
C TYR A 36 3.94 -0.40 -25.75
N LEU A 37 4.10 -0.80 -24.49
CA LEU A 37 3.45 -2.01 -23.99
C LEU A 37 1.94 -1.79 -23.90
N GLY A 38 1.18 -2.83 -24.21
CA GLY A 38 -0.26 -2.82 -24.05
C GLY A 38 -0.68 -2.71 -22.59
N THR A 39 -1.93 -2.31 -22.39
CA THR A 39 -2.54 -2.17 -21.08
C THR A 39 -3.34 -3.43 -20.75
N PRO A 40 -3.28 -3.97 -19.51
CA PRO A 40 -4.17 -5.05 -19.10
C PRO A 40 -5.63 -4.65 -19.34
N ALA A 41 -6.41 -5.49 -20.01
CA ALA A 41 -7.81 -5.22 -20.31
C ALA A 41 -8.72 -5.40 -19.09
N HIS A 42 -8.35 -6.30 -18.17
CA HIS A 42 -9.14 -6.63 -16.98
C HIS A 42 -8.23 -6.88 -15.78
N VAL A 43 -8.66 -6.37 -14.62
CA VAL A 43 -8.02 -6.55 -13.31
C VAL A 43 -9.14 -6.82 -12.29
N TRP A 44 -9.01 -7.88 -11.48
CA TRP A 44 -10.04 -8.31 -10.54
C TRP A 44 -9.45 -9.10 -9.37
N TRP A 45 -10.24 -9.29 -8.31
CA TRP A 45 -9.91 -10.16 -7.19
C TRP A 45 -10.32 -11.60 -7.49
N GLU A 46 -9.37 -12.53 -7.45
CA GLU A 46 -9.66 -13.97 -7.51
C GLU A 46 -10.11 -14.51 -6.14
N THR A 47 -9.48 -14.04 -5.08
CA THR A 47 -9.92 -14.20 -3.69
C THR A 47 -9.89 -12.83 -3.01
N ASP A 48 -10.37 -12.76 -1.77
CA ASP A 48 -10.34 -11.52 -0.98
C ASP A 48 -8.92 -10.95 -0.80
N THR A 49 -7.88 -11.79 -0.94
CA THR A 49 -6.46 -11.39 -0.83
C THR A 49 -5.65 -11.53 -2.11
N THR A 50 -6.15 -12.23 -3.13
CA THR A 50 -5.37 -12.53 -4.34
C THR A 50 -5.95 -11.82 -5.54
N GLY A 51 -5.19 -10.91 -6.12
CA GLY A 51 -5.57 -10.22 -7.35
C GLY A 51 -5.06 -10.92 -8.61
N LYS A 52 -5.82 -10.79 -9.69
CA LYS A 52 -5.50 -11.28 -11.03
C LYS A 52 -5.72 -10.21 -12.10
N TRP A 53 -5.00 -10.36 -13.21
CA TRP A 53 -5.13 -9.49 -14.37
C TRP A 53 -4.90 -10.23 -15.68
N SER A 54 -5.41 -9.65 -16.78
CA SER A 54 -5.21 -10.18 -18.13
C SER A 54 -3.77 -10.01 -18.63
N SER A 55 -3.22 -11.05 -19.25
CA SER A 55 -1.88 -11.02 -19.85
C SER A 55 -1.79 -10.02 -21.02
N VAL A 56 -0.61 -9.45 -21.27
CA VAL A 56 -0.34 -8.58 -22.43
C VAL A 56 0.64 -9.28 -23.35
N ALA A 57 0.30 -9.45 -24.63
CA ALA A 57 1.03 -10.31 -25.57
C ALA A 57 2.54 -10.01 -25.76
N LYS A 58 3.00 -8.81 -25.39
CA LYS A 58 4.39 -8.37 -25.53
C LYS A 58 5.08 -8.04 -24.20
N THR A 59 4.42 -8.29 -23.06
CA THR A 59 5.00 -7.96 -21.76
C THR A 59 5.70 -9.15 -21.13
N HIS A 60 6.81 -8.87 -20.46
CA HIS A 60 7.55 -9.85 -19.68
C HIS A 60 7.41 -9.63 -18.18
N GLU A 61 7.08 -8.40 -17.76
CA GLU A 61 6.94 -8.01 -16.36
C GLU A 61 5.72 -7.12 -16.15
N TYR A 62 5.23 -7.15 -14.93
CA TYR A 62 4.19 -6.30 -14.40
C TYR A 62 4.72 -5.56 -13.18
N GLN A 63 4.28 -4.33 -13.03
CA GLN A 63 4.36 -3.61 -11.77
C GLN A 63 2.97 -3.63 -11.14
N VAL A 64 2.91 -4.04 -9.89
CA VAL A 64 1.70 -4.14 -9.08
C VAL A 64 1.88 -3.24 -7.87
N LYS A 65 0.82 -2.51 -7.51
CA LYS A 65 0.75 -1.74 -6.26
C LYS A 65 -0.57 -1.99 -5.56
N LEU A 66 -0.54 -2.05 -4.23
CA LEU A 66 -1.72 -2.13 -3.37
C LEU A 66 -1.90 -0.81 -2.63
N TYR A 67 -3.14 -0.38 -2.47
CA TYR A 67 -3.53 0.86 -1.83
C TYR A 67 -4.66 0.64 -0.84
N ILE A 68 -4.71 1.48 0.21
CA ILE A 68 -5.86 1.66 1.09
C ILE A 68 -6.80 2.70 0.47
N ALA A 69 -8.10 2.39 0.42
CA ALA A 69 -9.15 3.17 -0.23
C ALA A 69 -10.04 3.96 0.74
N ASP A 70 -9.83 3.85 2.06
CA ASP A 70 -10.71 4.43 3.07
C ASP A 70 -10.81 5.96 3.05
N ASN A 71 -9.86 6.64 2.43
CA ASN A 71 -9.86 8.10 2.27
C ASN A 71 -10.29 8.57 0.87
N VAL A 72 -10.71 7.68 -0.02
CA VAL A 72 -10.95 8.02 -1.42
C VAL A 72 -12.45 7.91 -1.75
N ASP A 73 -13.13 9.05 -1.83
CA ASP A 73 -14.48 9.12 -2.42
C ASP A 73 -14.38 8.81 -3.92
N ARG A 74 -14.70 7.57 -4.32
CA ARG A 74 -14.77 7.18 -5.74
C ARG A 74 -16.22 7.12 -6.22
N ASP A 75 -16.54 7.96 -7.20
CA ASP A 75 -17.80 7.87 -7.94
C ASP A 75 -17.90 6.53 -8.70
N GLU A 76 -19.05 5.85 -8.57
CA GLU A 76 -19.33 4.50 -9.11
C GLU A 76 -19.09 4.35 -10.63
N GLU A 77 -19.02 5.45 -11.40
CA GLU A 77 -18.80 5.42 -12.86
C GLU A 77 -17.32 5.51 -13.28
N ASN A 78 -16.38 5.87 -12.39
CA ASN A 78 -14.99 6.17 -12.77
C ASN A 78 -13.97 5.06 -12.47
N TRP A 79 -14.39 3.89 -11.97
CA TRP A 79 -13.50 2.80 -11.53
C TRP A 79 -12.62 2.18 -12.64
N ARG A 80 -12.96 2.36 -13.92
CA ARG A 80 -12.25 1.73 -15.06
C ARG A 80 -11.03 2.50 -15.55
N LYS A 81 -10.89 3.76 -15.14
CA LYS A 81 -9.76 4.60 -15.50
C LYS A 81 -9.46 5.47 -14.30
N VAL A 82 -8.48 5.04 -13.52
CA VAL A 82 -7.80 6.01 -12.66
C VAL A 82 -7.10 6.95 -13.65
N ASP A 83 -7.69 8.10 -13.94
CA ASP A 83 -7.00 9.18 -14.62
C ASP A 83 -5.97 9.69 -13.59
N PHE A 84 -4.70 9.34 -13.82
CA PHE A 84 -3.57 9.69 -12.96
C PHE A 84 -3.21 11.18 -13.10
N ASP A 85 -4.19 12.07 -13.06
CA ASP A 85 -3.95 13.48 -12.81
C ASP A 85 -3.72 13.61 -11.29
N ASP A 86 -2.58 14.23 -10.97
CA ASP A 86 -1.79 14.16 -9.72
C ASP A 86 -2.56 14.38 -8.41
N GLU A 87 -3.75 14.97 -8.44
CA GLU A 87 -4.46 15.46 -7.25
C GLU A 87 -5.23 14.37 -6.47
N SER A 88 -5.69 13.28 -7.10
CA SER A 88 -6.49 12.25 -6.41
C SER A 88 -5.66 11.19 -5.67
N MET A 89 -4.37 11.05 -5.98
CA MET A 89 -3.50 10.03 -5.37
C MET A 89 -2.77 10.51 -4.11
N GLU A 90 -2.77 11.81 -3.79
CA GLU A 90 -2.13 12.34 -2.57
C GLU A 90 -2.79 11.83 -1.29
N GLU A 91 -4.06 11.39 -1.36
CA GLU A 91 -4.84 10.93 -0.19
C GLU A 91 -4.82 9.40 0.01
N SER A 92 -4.35 8.63 -0.98
CA SER A 92 -4.33 7.16 -0.92
C SER A 92 -2.96 6.62 -0.47
N GLU A 93 -2.93 5.82 0.60
CA GLU A 93 -1.69 5.22 1.11
C GLU A 93 -1.33 3.95 0.31
N CYS A 94 -0.12 3.94 -0.28
CA CYS A 94 0.40 2.77 -1.00
C CYS A 94 1.14 1.83 -0.03
N VAL A 95 0.51 0.71 0.30
CA VAL A 95 1.03 -0.26 1.29
C VAL A 95 1.93 -1.33 0.69
N MET A 96 1.89 -1.53 -0.64
CA MET A 96 2.76 -2.50 -1.30
C MET A 96 3.11 -2.08 -2.74
N THR A 97 4.36 -2.32 -3.15
CA THR A 97 4.79 -2.26 -4.55
C THR A 97 5.65 -3.50 -4.89
N LYS A 98 5.31 -4.20 -5.98
CA LYS A 98 6.02 -5.41 -6.42
C LYS A 98 6.16 -5.46 -7.93
N ARG A 99 7.24 -6.09 -8.40
CA ARG A 99 7.41 -6.50 -9.81
C ARG A 99 7.26 -8.01 -9.91
N THR A 100 6.52 -8.48 -10.91
CA THR A 100 6.32 -9.92 -11.14
C THR A 100 6.16 -10.23 -12.63
N GLY A 101 6.59 -11.42 -13.06
CA GLY A 101 6.29 -11.95 -14.40
C GLY A 101 4.97 -12.72 -14.47
N GLU A 102 4.34 -12.96 -13.32
CA GLU A 102 3.07 -13.67 -13.21
C GLU A 102 1.88 -12.74 -13.49
N THR A 103 0.70 -13.32 -13.67
CA THR A 103 -0.57 -12.58 -13.86
C THR A 103 -1.46 -12.61 -12.60
N SER A 104 -0.86 -12.87 -11.45
CA SER A 104 -1.49 -12.91 -10.14
C SER A 104 -0.55 -12.41 -9.06
N CYS A 105 -1.10 -11.89 -7.97
CA CYS A 105 -0.35 -11.55 -6.76
C CYS A 105 -1.21 -11.80 -5.52
N ASP A 106 -0.66 -12.53 -4.55
CA ASP A 106 -1.24 -12.62 -3.21
C ASP A 106 -0.82 -11.40 -2.39
N PHE A 107 -1.80 -10.76 -1.78
CA PHE A 107 -1.69 -9.56 -0.98
C PHE A 107 -1.97 -9.83 0.50
N SER A 108 -2.23 -11.09 0.89
CA SER A 108 -2.61 -11.48 2.26
C SER A 108 -1.66 -10.99 3.35
N ALA A 109 -0.36 -10.86 3.05
CA ALA A 109 0.64 -10.34 3.98
C ALA A 109 0.57 -8.81 4.21
N TYR A 110 -0.23 -8.09 3.41
CA TYR A 110 -0.38 -6.63 3.39
C TYR A 110 -1.84 -6.18 3.57
N MET A 111 -2.75 -7.13 3.72
CA MET A 111 -4.18 -6.90 3.93
C MET A 111 -4.51 -7.52 5.29
N ASP A 112 -4.37 -6.72 6.35
CA ASP A 112 -4.54 -7.16 7.73
C ASP A 112 -5.39 -6.23 8.59
N ASP A 113 -5.68 -5.04 8.08
CA ASP A 113 -6.47 -4.01 8.76
C ASP A 113 -7.85 -3.81 8.13
N LEU A 114 -8.79 -3.20 8.89
CA LEU A 114 -10.21 -2.91 8.57
C LEU A 114 -10.40 -1.88 7.43
N HIS A 115 -9.60 -2.01 6.39
CA HIS A 115 -9.55 -1.11 5.27
C HIS A 115 -10.24 -1.69 4.03
N THR A 116 -10.73 -0.77 3.23
CA THR A 116 -11.03 -1.03 1.83
C THR A 116 -9.72 -0.99 1.06
N TYR A 117 -9.48 -1.95 0.16
CA TYR A 117 -8.26 -2.00 -0.63
C TYR A 117 -8.55 -2.04 -2.11
N PHE A 118 -7.65 -1.51 -2.91
CA PHE A 118 -7.61 -1.80 -4.35
C PHE A 118 -6.15 -1.96 -4.78
N PHE A 119 -5.94 -2.72 -5.84
CA PHE A 119 -4.62 -2.84 -6.44
C PHE A 119 -4.63 -2.32 -7.87
N VAL A 120 -3.48 -1.84 -8.31
CA VAL A 120 -3.29 -1.37 -9.68
C VAL A 120 -2.15 -2.13 -10.33
N VAL A 121 -2.28 -2.39 -11.62
CA VAL A 121 -1.30 -3.12 -12.42
C VAL A 121 -1.00 -2.38 -13.70
N ARG A 122 0.27 -2.38 -14.10
CA ARG A 122 0.68 -2.01 -15.46
C ARG A 122 1.71 -2.97 -16.02
N ALA A 123 1.70 -3.13 -17.34
CA ALA A 123 2.81 -3.76 -18.06
C ALA A 123 4.04 -2.85 -17.98
N THR A 124 5.18 -3.39 -17.54
CA THR A 124 6.43 -2.63 -17.40
C THR A 124 7.55 -3.33 -18.17
N PRO A 125 8.39 -2.58 -18.89
CA PRO A 125 9.56 -3.17 -19.54
C PRO A 125 10.59 -3.61 -18.49
N LYS A 126 11.37 -4.64 -18.86
CA LYS A 126 12.57 -5.02 -18.11
C LYS A 126 13.51 -3.83 -18.04
N VAL A 127 14.34 -3.76 -17.00
CA VAL A 127 15.33 -2.68 -16.81
C VAL A 127 16.21 -2.50 -18.06
N SER A 128 16.60 -3.60 -18.72
CA SER A 128 17.39 -3.57 -19.96
C SER A 128 16.67 -2.97 -21.17
N GLU A 129 15.34 -2.85 -21.15
CA GLU A 129 14.50 -2.44 -22.29
C GLU A 129 13.92 -1.03 -22.11
N GLN A 130 14.06 -0.41 -20.92
CA GLN A 130 13.46 0.88 -20.57
C GLN A 130 13.91 2.06 -21.44
N ALA A 131 15.04 1.94 -22.12
CA ALA A 131 15.56 2.97 -23.03
C ALA A 131 14.70 3.13 -24.30
N TYR A 132 13.98 2.08 -24.72
CA TYR A 132 13.25 2.04 -25.99
C TYR A 132 11.83 1.46 -25.89
N VAL A 133 11.44 0.93 -24.74
CA VAL A 133 10.07 0.46 -24.46
C VAL A 133 9.46 1.30 -23.36
N LYS A 134 8.22 1.75 -23.55
CA LYS A 134 7.44 2.48 -22.53
C LYS A 134 6.42 1.56 -21.88
N ALA A 135 6.22 1.78 -20.58
CA ALA A 135 5.22 1.06 -19.80
C ALA A 135 3.81 1.37 -20.32
N GLY A 136 2.90 0.42 -20.14
CA GLY A 136 1.48 0.64 -20.39
C GLY A 136 0.85 1.54 -19.33
N SER A 137 -0.38 1.97 -19.57
CA SER A 137 -1.18 2.67 -18.57
C SER A 137 -1.46 1.74 -17.38
N TRP A 138 -1.61 2.34 -16.21
CA TRP A 138 -2.11 1.65 -15.03
C TRP A 138 -3.60 1.32 -15.18
N VAL A 139 -3.99 0.18 -14.62
CA VAL A 139 -5.39 -0.24 -14.50
C VAL A 139 -5.62 -0.73 -13.08
N GLY A 140 -6.68 -0.23 -12.45
CA GLY A 140 -7.08 -0.63 -11.10
C GLY A 140 -8.04 -1.82 -11.09
N SER A 141 -7.98 -2.59 -10.02
CA SER A 141 -9.06 -3.50 -9.63
C SER A 141 -10.26 -2.70 -9.12
N PRO A 142 -11.46 -3.31 -9.10
CA PRO A 142 -12.49 -2.90 -8.16
C PRO A 142 -11.95 -2.89 -6.72
N ASP A 143 -12.61 -2.14 -5.86
CA ASP A 143 -12.29 -2.14 -4.45
C ASP A 143 -12.70 -3.50 -3.84
N ALA A 144 -11.81 -4.10 -3.07
CA ALA A 144 -12.12 -5.21 -2.17
C ALA A 144 -12.22 -4.64 -0.77
N ASP A 145 -13.43 -4.68 -0.22
CA ASP A 145 -13.59 -4.46 1.20
C ASP A 145 -13.02 -5.67 1.94
N TYR A 146 -11.79 -5.53 2.42
CA TYR A 146 -11.09 -6.53 3.21
C TYR A 146 -11.33 -6.31 4.71
N ARG A 147 -12.48 -5.76 5.10
CA ARG A 147 -13.06 -5.92 6.44
C ARG A 147 -13.47 -7.38 6.72
N ALA A 148 -12.63 -8.32 6.30
CA ALA A 148 -12.95 -9.70 6.00
C ALA A 148 -13.61 -10.41 7.20
N ALA A 149 -14.81 -10.88 6.92
CA ALA A 149 -15.41 -12.08 7.50
C ALA A 149 -15.88 -12.05 8.97
N GLN A 150 -17.11 -11.55 9.11
CA GLN A 150 -18.19 -11.91 10.06
C GLN A 150 -18.37 -11.05 11.32
N VAL A 151 -19.52 -10.34 11.28
CA VAL A 151 -20.21 -9.62 12.35
C VAL A 151 -19.46 -8.36 12.77
N ILE A 152 -19.91 -7.20 12.25
CA ILE A 152 -19.58 -5.84 12.74
C ILE A 152 -19.92 -5.65 14.23
N GLY A 153 -20.47 -6.70 14.85
CA GLY A 153 -20.98 -6.66 16.19
C GLY A 153 -22.36 -6.03 16.21
N TYR A 154 -22.65 -5.40 17.32
CA TYR A 154 -23.76 -4.49 17.46
C TYR A 154 -23.35 -3.12 16.89
N THR A 155 -24.19 -2.53 16.04
CA THR A 155 -23.92 -1.23 15.37
C THR A 155 -24.93 -0.15 15.71
N ASP A 156 -26.12 -0.52 16.18
CA ASP A 156 -27.25 0.41 16.26
C ASP A 156 -27.57 0.82 17.72
N GLY A 157 -26.77 0.34 18.68
CA GLY A 157 -26.89 0.68 20.09
C GLY A 157 -26.05 1.88 20.52
N LYS A 158 -26.03 2.16 21.83
CA LYS A 158 -25.31 3.31 22.41
C LYS A 158 -24.66 2.93 23.73
N TRP A 159 -23.44 3.41 23.95
CA TRP A 159 -22.82 3.39 25.26
C TRP A 159 -23.56 4.29 26.25
N ARG A 160 -23.91 3.74 27.41
CA ARG A 160 -24.52 4.44 28.55
C ARG A 160 -23.56 4.41 29.72
N ASN A 161 -23.27 5.57 30.30
CA ASN A 161 -22.36 5.70 31.42
C ASN A 161 -23.13 5.74 32.74
N TYR A 162 -22.67 4.97 33.71
CA TYR A 162 -23.18 4.88 35.07
C TYR A 162 -22.03 5.10 36.05
N LEU A 163 -22.33 5.12 37.35
CA LEU A 163 -21.31 5.26 38.39
C LEU A 163 -20.35 4.06 38.42
N GLU A 164 -20.86 2.88 38.08
CA GLU A 164 -20.13 1.61 38.11
C GLU A 164 -19.33 1.36 36.81
N GLY A 165 -19.65 2.06 35.73
CA GLY A 165 -18.98 1.91 34.43
C GLY A 165 -19.90 2.17 33.24
N SER A 166 -19.44 1.79 32.05
CA SER A 166 -20.19 1.95 30.80
C SER A 166 -20.84 0.64 30.37
N ARG A 167 -22.10 0.67 29.93
CA ARG A 167 -22.81 -0.48 29.35
C ARG A 167 -23.30 -0.14 27.95
N TYR A 168 -23.35 -1.11 27.06
CA TYR A 168 -23.90 -0.92 25.72
C TYR A 168 -25.39 -1.28 25.71
N GLN A 169 -26.23 -0.32 25.30
CA GLN A 169 -27.68 -0.47 25.16
C GLN A 169 -28.05 -0.61 23.69
N SER A 170 -28.69 -1.72 23.32
CA SER A 170 -29.23 -1.99 21.98
C SER A 170 -30.46 -1.11 21.67
N GLU A 171 -30.89 -1.04 20.41
CA GLU A 171 -32.07 -0.24 20.00
C GLU A 171 -33.37 -0.65 20.71
N ASP A 172 -33.53 -1.94 21.00
CA ASP A 172 -34.67 -2.49 21.73
C ASP A 172 -34.66 -2.13 23.23
N GLY A 173 -33.63 -1.42 23.69
CA GLY A 173 -33.44 -0.99 25.06
C GLY A 173 -32.76 -2.03 25.96
N SER A 174 -32.46 -3.23 25.43
CA SER A 174 -31.71 -4.27 26.15
C SER A 174 -30.23 -3.92 26.29
N TYR A 175 -29.53 -4.59 27.20
CA TYR A 175 -28.08 -4.41 27.40
C TYR A 175 -27.33 -5.67 27.02
N LEU A 176 -26.11 -5.50 26.50
CA LEU A 176 -25.24 -6.63 26.20
C LEU A 176 -24.80 -7.37 27.46
N GLY A 177 -24.62 -8.68 27.30
CA GLY A 177 -24.18 -9.59 28.34
C GLY A 177 -22.66 -9.67 28.46
N ALA A 178 -22.22 -10.41 29.47
CA ALA A 178 -20.80 -10.60 29.79
C ALA A 178 -19.98 -11.21 28.65
N GLY A 179 -18.66 -11.11 28.78
CA GLY A 179 -17.69 -11.71 27.87
C GLY A 179 -17.31 -10.80 26.70
N TRP A 180 -16.62 -11.40 25.73
CA TRP A 180 -16.17 -10.68 24.54
C TRP A 180 -17.36 -10.31 23.67
N GLN A 181 -17.51 -9.01 23.42
CA GLN A 181 -18.54 -8.44 22.56
C GLN A 181 -17.87 -7.64 21.46
N ARG A 182 -18.29 -7.85 20.22
CA ARG A 182 -17.89 -7.01 19.10
C ARG A 182 -18.92 -5.90 18.94
N ILE A 183 -18.48 -4.66 18.82
CA ILE A 183 -19.33 -3.46 18.70
C ILE A 183 -18.63 -2.52 17.73
N GLU A 184 -19.31 -2.10 16.66
CA GLU A 184 -18.76 -1.17 15.65
C GLU A 184 -17.36 -1.60 15.16
N ALA A 185 -17.21 -2.88 14.82
CA ALA A 185 -15.97 -3.54 14.41
C ALA A 185 -14.88 -3.74 15.48
N ASN A 186 -14.98 -3.10 16.64
CA ASN A 186 -14.03 -3.23 17.75
C ASN A 186 -14.46 -4.31 18.76
N TRP A 187 -13.49 -5.00 19.35
CA TRP A 187 -13.73 -5.96 20.42
C TRP A 187 -13.68 -5.27 21.77
N TYR A 188 -14.64 -5.61 22.63
CA TYR A 188 -14.76 -5.15 24.00
C TYR A 188 -14.94 -6.37 24.91
N LEU A 189 -14.49 -6.28 26.15
CA LEU A 189 -14.78 -7.29 27.16
C LEU A 189 -15.74 -6.70 28.19
N LEU A 190 -16.90 -7.33 28.38
CA LEU A 190 -17.87 -6.95 29.40
C LEU A 190 -17.76 -7.88 30.61
N ASP A 191 -17.91 -7.32 31.80
CA ASP A 191 -17.97 -8.09 33.05
C ASP A 191 -19.30 -8.86 33.19
N ASP A 192 -19.44 -9.62 34.28
CA ASP A 192 -20.64 -10.44 34.54
C ASP A 192 -21.95 -9.64 34.64
N GLN A 193 -21.85 -8.32 34.84
CA GLN A 193 -22.99 -7.40 34.91
C GLN A 193 -23.19 -6.60 33.60
N GLY A 194 -22.34 -6.83 32.59
CA GLY A 194 -22.39 -6.17 31.29
C GLY A 194 -21.74 -4.79 31.27
N TYR A 195 -20.88 -4.45 32.24
CA TYR A 195 -20.06 -3.24 32.21
C TYR A 195 -18.75 -3.49 31.46
N ARG A 196 -18.36 -2.50 30.65
CA ARG A 196 -17.13 -2.54 29.84
C ARG A 196 -15.89 -2.49 30.72
N LEU A 197 -15.01 -3.46 30.52
CA LEU A 197 -13.69 -3.52 31.13
C LEU A 197 -12.67 -2.71 30.33
N THR A 198 -11.60 -2.29 31.01
CA THR A 198 -10.44 -1.60 30.44
C THR A 198 -9.16 -2.17 31.05
N GLY A 199 -7.99 -1.80 30.51
CA GLY A 199 -6.68 -2.24 30.99
C GLY A 199 -6.34 -3.69 30.68
N TRP A 200 -5.36 -4.23 31.39
CA TRP A 200 -4.88 -5.60 31.22
C TRP A 200 -5.90 -6.64 31.66
N GLN A 201 -6.09 -7.66 30.83
CA GLN A 201 -6.99 -8.78 31.08
C GLN A 201 -6.27 -10.10 30.79
N GLU A 202 -6.45 -11.09 31.65
CA GLU A 202 -5.94 -12.45 31.45
C GLU A 202 -7.10 -13.41 31.25
N ARG A 203 -7.09 -14.15 30.14
CA ARG A 203 -8.14 -15.12 29.77
C ARG A 203 -7.51 -16.34 29.12
N ASP A 204 -7.84 -17.52 29.61
CA ASP A 204 -7.37 -18.81 29.06
C ASP A 204 -5.84 -18.89 28.89
N GLY A 205 -5.08 -18.25 29.79
CA GLY A 205 -3.62 -18.19 29.74
C GLY A 205 -3.04 -17.16 28.77
N ASN A 206 -3.89 -16.40 28.07
CA ASN A 206 -3.51 -15.32 27.17
C ASN A 206 -3.71 -13.95 27.87
N ARG A 207 -2.84 -13.00 27.53
CA ARG A 207 -2.92 -11.62 28.01
C ARG A 207 -3.42 -10.70 26.90
N TYR A 208 -4.38 -9.85 27.24
CA TYR A 208 -5.03 -8.88 26.36
C TYR A 208 -4.94 -7.50 27.01
N TYR A 209 -4.92 -6.46 26.20
CA TYR A 209 -5.01 -5.09 26.69
C TYR A 209 -6.22 -4.39 26.08
N LEU A 210 -7.07 -3.85 26.93
CA LEU A 210 -8.20 -3.01 26.54
C LEU A 210 -7.80 -1.55 26.77
N GLY A 211 -7.91 -0.70 25.76
CA GLY A 211 -7.60 0.72 25.85
C GLY A 211 -8.50 1.47 26.85
N GLU A 212 -8.28 2.77 26.98
CA GLU A 212 -9.09 3.62 27.87
C GLU A 212 -10.58 3.64 27.44
N THR A 213 -10.83 3.56 26.13
CA THR A 213 -12.16 3.41 25.52
C THR A 213 -12.74 2.00 25.70
N GLY A 214 -11.95 1.04 26.17
CA GLY A 214 -12.29 -0.38 26.35
C GLY A 214 -12.14 -1.23 25.09
N GLU A 215 -11.63 -0.64 24.01
CA GLU A 215 -11.35 -1.35 22.75
C GLU A 215 -10.12 -2.25 22.92
N LEU A 216 -10.20 -3.48 22.41
CA LEU A 216 -9.09 -4.42 22.38
C LEU A 216 -7.96 -3.90 21.51
N ALA A 217 -6.76 -3.81 22.10
CA ALA A 217 -5.54 -3.51 21.37
C ALA A 217 -5.10 -4.70 20.52
N THR A 218 -4.80 -4.42 19.25
CA THR A 218 -4.16 -5.31 18.28
C THR A 218 -2.99 -4.56 17.65
N GLY A 219 -1.93 -5.27 17.25
CA GLY A 219 -0.72 -4.63 16.76
C GLY A 219 0.04 -3.90 17.87
N TRP A 220 0.71 -2.80 17.52
CA TRP A 220 1.50 -2.00 18.45
C TRP A 220 0.62 -1.12 19.36
N PHE A 221 0.89 -1.13 20.66
CA PHE A 221 0.24 -0.22 21.61
C PHE A 221 1.19 0.18 22.74
N VAL A 222 0.88 1.31 23.38
CA VAL A 222 1.65 1.84 24.51
C VAL A 222 0.85 1.71 25.80
N TRP A 223 1.50 1.21 26.84
CA TRP A 223 0.97 1.24 28.19
C TRP A 223 2.08 1.58 29.19
N ASN A 224 1.83 2.59 30.03
CA ASN A 224 2.78 3.05 31.06
C ASN A 224 4.18 3.31 30.48
N ASP A 225 4.26 4.10 29.40
CA ASP A 225 5.47 4.47 28.66
C ASP A 225 6.26 3.31 28.03
N ASN A 226 5.68 2.10 27.98
CA ASN A 226 6.29 0.93 27.37
C ASN A 226 5.49 0.49 26.14
N TRP A 227 6.19 0.05 25.09
CA TRP A 227 5.58 -0.51 23.89
C TRP A 227 5.33 -2.00 24.03
N TYR A 228 4.18 -2.43 23.54
CA TYR A 228 3.73 -3.82 23.50
C TYR A 228 3.25 -4.14 22.09
N TYR A 229 3.20 -5.43 21.76
CA TYR A 229 2.63 -5.91 20.51
C TYR A 229 1.64 -7.03 20.79
N ALA A 230 0.43 -6.90 20.26
CA ALA A 230 -0.58 -7.94 20.26
C ALA A 230 -0.79 -8.48 18.85
N ASP A 231 -1.05 -9.78 18.72
CA ASP A 231 -1.41 -10.35 17.42
C ASP A 231 -2.82 -9.91 16.98
N LYS A 232 -3.25 -10.40 15.81
CA LYS A 232 -4.57 -10.08 15.23
C LYS A 232 -5.75 -10.55 16.09
N SER A 233 -5.53 -11.49 17.01
CA SER A 233 -6.53 -11.95 17.98
C SER A 233 -6.48 -11.15 19.29
N GLY A 234 -5.61 -10.14 19.38
CA GLY A 234 -5.40 -9.32 20.57
C GLY A 234 -4.51 -9.98 21.63
N VAL A 235 -3.90 -11.13 21.34
CA VAL A 235 -3.02 -11.81 22.29
C VAL A 235 -1.66 -11.13 22.30
N MET A 236 -1.25 -10.65 23.47
CA MET A 236 0.06 -10.05 23.70
C MET A 236 1.18 -11.04 23.39
N GLN A 237 2.15 -10.61 22.58
CA GLN A 237 3.28 -11.43 22.15
C GLN A 237 4.49 -11.25 23.07
N THR A 238 5.31 -12.30 23.13
CA THR A 238 6.64 -12.33 23.77
C THR A 238 7.66 -12.93 22.81
N GLY A 239 8.95 -12.65 23.01
CA GLY A 239 10.03 -13.12 22.14
C GLY A 239 10.12 -12.38 20.80
N TRP A 240 10.68 -13.04 19.79
CA TRP A 240 10.83 -12.45 18.45
C TRP A 240 9.52 -12.46 17.68
N VAL A 241 9.04 -11.28 17.31
CA VAL A 241 7.83 -11.09 16.53
C VAL A 241 8.17 -10.47 15.18
N MET A 242 7.58 -10.99 14.11
CA MET A 242 7.66 -10.39 12.77
C MET A 242 6.41 -9.56 12.55
N THR A 243 6.53 -8.23 12.62
CA THR A 243 5.37 -7.34 12.48
C THR A 243 5.08 -6.99 11.02
N GLU A 244 6.11 -7.05 10.18
CA GLU A 244 6.03 -6.87 8.72
C GLU A 244 7.06 -7.81 8.05
N PRO A 245 6.92 -8.12 6.75
CA PRO A 245 7.89 -8.96 6.04
C PRO A 245 9.33 -8.43 6.18
N GLY A 246 10.15 -9.18 6.92
CA GLY A 246 11.56 -8.83 7.15
C GLY A 246 11.84 -7.85 8.28
N LYS A 247 10.82 -7.32 8.98
CA LYS A 247 10.99 -6.52 10.19
C LYS A 247 10.67 -7.36 11.43
N TYR A 248 11.67 -7.50 12.30
CA TYR A 248 11.56 -8.26 13.53
C TYR A 248 11.82 -7.37 14.73
N TYR A 249 11.01 -7.56 15.77
CA TYR A 249 11.14 -6.89 17.06
C TYR A 249 11.16 -7.93 18.16
N TYR A 250 11.92 -7.66 19.22
CA TYR A 250 11.97 -8.53 20.38
C TYR A 250 11.15 -7.94 21.52
N MET A 251 10.23 -8.76 22.03
CA MET A 251 9.43 -8.47 23.22
C MET A 251 9.99 -9.31 24.37
N ASP A 252 10.22 -8.72 25.54
CA ASP A 252 10.71 -9.45 26.71
C ASP A 252 9.66 -10.44 27.28
N GLU A 253 9.99 -11.11 28.37
CA GLU A 253 9.08 -12.06 29.03
C GLU A 253 7.78 -11.41 29.55
N ASN A 254 7.79 -10.10 29.77
CA ASN A 254 6.62 -9.32 30.19
C ASN A 254 5.82 -8.77 29.01
N GLY A 255 6.34 -8.91 27.78
CA GLY A 255 5.77 -8.39 26.54
C GLY A 255 6.21 -6.96 26.23
N VAL A 256 7.21 -6.41 26.92
CA VAL A 256 7.74 -5.06 26.67
C VAL A 256 8.74 -5.12 25.52
N TRP A 257 8.59 -4.21 24.56
CA TRP A 257 9.53 -4.08 23.45
C TRP A 257 10.90 -3.64 23.95
N VAL A 258 11.93 -4.34 23.50
CA VAL A 258 13.32 -4.01 23.77
C VAL A 258 13.93 -3.36 22.53
N GLU A 259 14.33 -2.10 22.69
CA GLU A 259 15.10 -1.38 21.66
C GLU A 259 16.47 -2.06 21.43
N ASP A 260 16.94 -2.07 20.18
CA ASP A 260 18.24 -2.60 19.76
C ASP A 260 18.51 -4.10 20.04
N ALA A 261 17.46 -4.92 20.15
CA ALA A 261 17.65 -6.37 20.20
C ALA A 261 18.29 -6.91 18.90
N VAL A 262 19.35 -7.71 19.03
CA VAL A 262 20.06 -8.32 17.89
C VAL A 262 19.63 -9.78 17.77
N LYS A 263 19.04 -10.13 16.62
CA LYS A 263 18.74 -11.54 16.28
C LYS A 263 20.02 -12.18 15.76
N THR A 264 20.73 -12.91 16.63
CA THR A 264 21.87 -13.73 16.19
C THR A 264 21.36 -14.98 15.49
N GLU A 265 21.82 -15.20 14.25
CA GLU A 265 21.51 -16.38 13.42
C GLU A 265 22.04 -17.70 13.99
#